data_AF-A0A9R1PQY5-F1
#
_entry.id   AF-A0A9R1PQY5-F1
#
_cell.length_a   1.000
_cell.length_b   1.000
_cell.length_c   1.000
_cell.angle_alpha   90.00
_cell.angle_beta   90.00
_cell.angle_gamma   90.00
#
_symmetry.space_group_name_H-M   'P 1'
#
loop_
_entity.id
_entity.type
_entity.pdbx_description
1 polymer ?
#
loop_
_entity_poly.entity_id
_entity_poly.type
_entity_poly.pdbx_seq_one_letter_code
_entity_poly.pdbx_strand_id
1 'polypeptide(L)'
;MGILQRIAIAYLVTALCQIWLKGDDDVDSGLDLIKRYRYQLLAGLLITITYMVLLYGTYVPDWEYMISGPGSTEKTFSVKCGVRGNSGPGCNAVGMIDRKILGMQHLYGRPVYARSQQCSIDSPQNGPLPPDAPSWCQAPFDPEGLLSSVMAIVTCLIGLQYGHIIVHFQVKCLLSIW
;
A
#
# COMPACT_ATOMS: atom_id res chain seq x y z
N MET A 1 -1.00 -4.56 10.60
CA MET A 1 -0.75 -3.20 11.17
C MET A 1 -2.01 -2.36 11.02
N GLY A 2 -2.33 -1.50 12.00
CA GLY A 2 -3.51 -0.64 11.95
C GLY A 2 -3.32 0.62 11.12
N ILE A 3 -4.42 1.24 10.66
CA ILE A 3 -4.43 2.45 9.81
C ILE A 3 -3.62 3.59 10.44
N LEU A 4 -3.79 3.85 11.75
CA LEU A 4 -3.06 4.91 12.45
C LEU A 4 -1.53 4.68 12.44
N GLN A 5 -1.08 3.42 12.56
CA GLN A 5 0.34 3.11 12.58
C GLN A 5 0.99 3.43 11.23
N ARG A 6 0.29 3.17 10.13
CA ARG A 6 0.79 3.47 8.78
C ARG A 6 0.91 4.96 8.55
N ILE A 7 -0.09 5.72 8.97
CA ILE A 7 -0.07 7.17 8.88
C ILE A 7 1.10 7.72 9.69
N ALA A 8 1.31 7.23 10.92
CA ALA A 8 2.43 7.66 11.77
C ALA A 8 3.80 7.36 11.12
N ILE A 9 4.00 6.15 10.59
CA ILE A 9 5.24 5.77 9.89
C ILE A 9 5.42 6.63 8.63
N ALA A 10 4.35 6.87 7.88
CA ALA A 10 4.39 7.67 6.67
C ALA A 10 4.84 9.11 6.94
N TYR A 11 4.28 9.74 7.98
CA TYR A 11 4.70 11.07 8.42
C TYR A 11 6.14 11.09 8.92
N LEU A 12 6.55 10.10 9.73
CA LEU A 12 7.91 10.01 10.26
C LEU A 12 8.93 9.92 9.12
N VAL A 13 8.73 9.00 8.17
CA VAL A 13 9.62 8.82 7.02
C VAL A 13 9.63 10.08 6.15
N THR A 14 8.46 10.68 5.89
CA THR A 14 8.35 11.91 5.10
C THR A 14 9.11 13.06 5.75
N ALA A 15 8.99 13.22 7.08
CA ALA A 15 9.72 14.24 7.83
C ALA A 15 11.24 14.02 7.80
N LEU A 16 11.69 12.77 7.94
CA LEU A 16 13.11 12.44 7.78
C LEU A 16 13.58 12.75 6.35
N CYS A 17 12.86 12.31 5.32
CA CYS A 17 13.19 12.66 3.93
C CYS A 17 13.27 14.17 3.72
N GLN A 18 12.42 14.96 4.36
CA GLN A 18 12.45 16.42 4.28
C GLN A 18 13.68 17.04 4.94
N ILE A 19 14.11 16.54 6.09
CA ILE A 19 15.29 17.05 6.80
C ILE A 19 16.55 16.70 6.00
N TRP A 20 16.64 15.47 5.49
CA TRP A 20 17.85 14.96 4.83
C TRP A 20 18.03 15.42 3.37
N LEU A 21 16.94 15.68 2.65
CA LEU A 21 16.97 16.05 1.21
C LEU A 21 16.75 17.55 0.98
N LYS A 22 16.96 18.39 2.00
CA LYS A 22 16.78 19.85 1.89
C LYS A 22 17.84 20.46 0.98
N GLY A 23 17.41 21.03 -0.16
CA GLY A 23 18.26 21.82 -1.04
C GLY A 23 18.59 23.20 -0.46
N ASP A 24 19.84 23.63 -0.67
CA ASP A 24 20.40 24.90 -0.19
C ASP A 24 20.09 26.09 -1.13
N ASP A 25 19.34 25.86 -2.20
CA ASP A 25 19.06 26.88 -3.21
C ASP A 25 18.09 27.96 -2.67
N ASP A 26 18.43 29.22 -2.95
CA ASP A 26 17.59 30.39 -2.66
C ASP A 26 16.41 30.46 -3.65
N VAL A 27 15.21 30.83 -3.18
CA VAL A 27 13.95 30.66 -3.93
C VAL A 27 13.37 32.02 -4.29
N ASP A 28 13.62 32.46 -5.51
CA ASP A 28 13.08 33.74 -6.01
C ASP A 28 11.80 33.53 -6.85
N SER A 29 11.61 32.36 -7.45
CA SER A 29 10.47 32.02 -8.31
C SER A 29 9.73 30.72 -7.93
N GLY A 30 8.51 30.52 -8.44
CA GLY A 30 7.76 29.27 -8.24
C GLY A 30 8.44 28.03 -8.86
N LEU A 31 9.27 28.22 -9.89
CA LEU A 31 10.11 27.17 -10.48
C LEU A 31 11.31 26.81 -9.60
N ASP A 32 11.85 27.77 -8.84
CA ASP A 32 12.93 27.51 -7.88
C ASP A 32 12.45 26.69 -6.68
N LEU A 33 11.15 26.73 -6.35
CA LEU A 33 10.56 25.86 -5.33
C LEU A 33 10.66 24.38 -5.76
N ILE A 34 10.34 24.08 -7.02
CA ILE A 34 10.49 22.73 -7.59
C ILE A 34 11.97 22.34 -7.61
N LYS A 35 12.86 23.28 -7.94
CA LYS A 35 14.31 23.07 -7.94
C LYS A 35 14.84 22.73 -6.54
N ARG A 36 14.33 23.41 -5.51
CA ARG A 36 14.67 23.18 -4.10
C ARG A 36 14.20 21.84 -3.56
N TYR A 37 13.03 21.36 -3.99
CA TYR A 37 12.46 20.07 -3.57
C TYR A 37 12.66 18.93 -4.59
N ARG A 38 13.51 19.14 -5.61
CA ARG A 38 13.77 18.16 -6.68
C ARG A 38 14.17 16.79 -6.15
N TYR A 39 14.96 16.75 -5.08
CA TYR A 39 15.47 15.50 -4.50
C TYR A 39 14.36 14.73 -3.78
N GLN A 40 13.43 15.42 -3.13
CA GLN A 40 12.25 14.78 -2.55
C GLN A 40 11.33 14.23 -3.64
N LEU A 41 11.12 14.98 -4.72
CA LEU A 41 10.32 14.54 -5.86
C LEU A 41 10.96 13.33 -6.56
N LEU A 42 12.27 13.36 -6.76
CA LEU A 42 13.04 12.25 -7.34
C LEU A 42 12.97 11.01 -6.44
N ALA A 43 13.13 11.16 -5.13
CA ALA A 43 12.98 10.05 -4.18
C ALA A 43 11.57 9.45 -4.24
N GLY A 44 10.52 10.29 -4.24
CA GLY A 44 9.13 9.85 -4.41
C GLY A 44 8.93 9.08 -5.72
N LEU A 45 9.43 9.62 -6.83
CA LEU A 45 9.37 8.98 -8.15
C LEU A 45 10.06 7.61 -8.16
N LEU A 46 11.27 7.51 -7.61
CA LEU A 46 12.00 6.24 -7.53
C LEU A 46 11.25 5.20 -6.68
N ILE A 47 10.66 5.61 -5.56
CA ILE A 47 9.83 4.73 -4.72
C ILE A 47 8.60 4.26 -5.51
N THR A 48 7.91 5.15 -6.22
CA THR A 48 6.74 4.80 -7.05
C THR A 48 7.12 3.86 -8.19
N ILE A 49 8.23 4.10 -8.89
CA ILE A 49 8.71 3.20 -9.96
C ILE A 49 9.01 1.82 -9.38
N THR A 50 9.73 1.77 -8.25
CA THR A 50 10.04 0.50 -7.57
C THR A 50 8.76 -0.23 -7.16
N TYR A 51 7.77 0.47 -6.63
CA TYR A 51 6.46 -0.08 -6.29
C TYR A 51 5.75 -0.68 -7.51
N MET A 52 5.72 0.03 -8.64
CA MET A 52 5.10 -0.45 -9.88
C MET A 52 5.83 -1.67 -10.44
N VAL A 53 7.17 -1.67 -10.40
CA VAL A 53 7.98 -2.83 -10.80
C VAL A 53 7.68 -4.03 -9.92
N LEU A 54 7.55 -3.85 -8.60
CA LEU A 54 7.20 -4.95 -7.69
C LEU A 54 5.78 -5.46 -7.93
N LEU A 55 4.81 -4.59 -8.18
CA LEU A 55 3.42 -4.97 -8.45
C LEU A 55 3.28 -5.80 -9.74
N TYR A 56 3.86 -5.32 -10.84
CA TYR A 56 3.63 -5.88 -12.17
C TYR A 56 4.73 -6.85 -12.62
N GLY A 57 5.96 -6.67 -12.13
CA GLY A 57 7.12 -7.48 -12.50
C GLY A 57 7.27 -8.76 -11.68
N THR A 58 6.74 -8.81 -10.46
CA THR A 58 6.89 -9.98 -9.58
C THR A 58 6.03 -11.14 -10.07
N TYR A 59 6.65 -12.31 -10.18
CA TYR A 59 5.96 -13.56 -10.45
C TYR A 59 5.37 -14.13 -9.16
N VAL A 60 4.06 -14.40 -9.18
CA VAL A 60 3.33 -14.98 -8.05
C VAL A 60 3.17 -16.48 -8.30
N PRO A 61 3.94 -17.32 -7.59
CA PRO A 61 3.81 -18.78 -7.70
C PRO A 61 2.53 -19.26 -7.04
N ASP A 62 2.18 -20.52 -7.31
CA ASP A 62 1.18 -21.23 -6.52
C ASP A 62 1.61 -21.27 -5.05
N TRP A 63 0.65 -21.16 -4.15
CA TRP A 63 0.91 -21.14 -2.71
C TRP A 63 -0.19 -21.86 -1.95
N GLU A 64 0.13 -22.31 -0.74
CA GLU A 64 -0.75 -23.11 0.09
C GLU A 64 -0.88 -22.51 1.48
N TYR A 65 -2.01 -22.75 2.13
CA TYR A 65 -2.25 -22.30 3.49
C TYR A 65 -3.09 -23.26 4.28
N MET A 66 -2.88 -23.23 5.59
CA MET A 66 -3.57 -24.09 6.54
C MET A 66 -4.55 -23.27 7.38
N ILE A 67 -5.74 -23.81 7.56
CA ILE A 67 -6.73 -23.26 8.50
C ILE A 67 -7.02 -24.33 9.54
N SER A 68 -6.82 -23.97 10.81
CA SER A 68 -7.22 -24.79 11.94
C SER A 68 -8.70 -24.51 12.26
N GLY A 69 -9.59 -25.44 11.92
CA GLY A 69 -11.00 -25.36 12.32
C GLY A 69 -11.21 -25.75 13.79
N PRO A 70 -12.31 -25.34 14.42
CA PRO A 70 -12.67 -25.84 15.75
C PRO A 70 -12.94 -27.36 15.66
N GLY A 71 -12.02 -28.19 16.17
CA GLY A 71 -12.10 -29.66 16.12
C GLY A 71 -10.95 -30.41 15.39
N SER A 72 -9.74 -29.85 15.41
CA SER A 72 -8.46 -30.55 15.14
C SER A 72 -8.25 -31.24 13.78
N THR A 73 -9.00 -30.87 12.73
CA THR A 73 -8.62 -31.20 11.35
C THR A 73 -8.02 -29.98 10.68
N GLU A 74 -6.71 -29.99 10.49
CA GLU A 74 -6.01 -29.00 9.68
C GLU A 74 -6.40 -29.20 8.21
N LYS A 75 -7.07 -28.21 7.63
CA LYS A 75 -7.40 -28.22 6.20
C LYS A 75 -6.35 -27.39 5.47
N THR A 76 -5.63 -28.04 4.56
CA THR A 76 -4.69 -27.38 3.66
C THR A 76 -5.42 -27.00 2.38
N PHE A 77 -5.36 -25.73 2.01
CA PHE A 77 -5.92 -25.19 0.78
C PHE A 77 -4.79 -24.74 -0.14
N SER A 78 -4.87 -25.12 -1.42
CA SER A 78 -3.93 -24.67 -2.44
C SER A 78 -4.59 -23.63 -3.34
N VAL A 79 -3.84 -22.56 -3.63
CA VAL A 79 -4.26 -21.46 -4.50
C VAL A 79 -3.37 -21.47 -5.74
N LYS A 80 -4.00 -21.68 -6.90
CA LYS A 80 -3.33 -21.70 -8.20
C LYS A 80 -3.26 -20.28 -8.76
N CYS A 81 -2.05 -19.79 -8.98
CA CYS A 81 -1.77 -18.44 -9.47
C CYS A 81 -0.94 -18.51 -10.74
N GLY A 82 0.36 -18.80 -10.63
CA GLY A 82 1.27 -18.92 -11.78
C GLY A 82 1.30 -17.71 -12.73
N VAL A 83 1.06 -16.49 -12.23
CA VAL A 83 0.84 -15.28 -13.05
C VAL A 83 1.71 -14.10 -12.60
N ARG A 84 1.85 -13.09 -13.47
CA ARG A 84 2.44 -11.77 -13.17
C ARG A 84 1.38 -10.68 -13.32
N GLY A 85 1.48 -9.64 -12.50
CA GLY A 85 0.63 -8.44 -12.63
C GLY A 85 -0.87 -8.66 -12.40
N ASN A 86 -1.27 -9.77 -11.78
CA ASN A 86 -2.66 -10.00 -11.42
C ASN A 86 -3.03 -9.16 -10.19
N SER A 87 -4.07 -8.33 -10.28
CA SER A 87 -4.57 -7.50 -9.17
C SER A 87 -5.63 -8.20 -8.32
N GLY A 88 -6.00 -9.44 -8.67
CA GLY A 88 -6.97 -10.25 -7.93
C GLY A 88 -6.52 -10.60 -6.51
N PRO A 89 -7.46 -10.81 -5.58
CA PRO A 89 -7.17 -10.99 -4.15
C PRO A 89 -6.31 -12.23 -3.83
N GLY A 90 -6.43 -13.31 -4.60
CA GLY A 90 -5.67 -14.54 -4.36
C GLY A 90 -4.21 -14.48 -4.87
N CYS A 91 -3.97 -13.78 -5.98
CA CYS A 91 -2.75 -13.89 -6.78
C CYS A 91 -2.03 -12.56 -7.00
N ASN A 92 -2.26 -11.57 -6.14
CA ASN A 92 -1.56 -10.29 -6.20
C ASN A 92 -0.14 -10.37 -5.62
N ALA A 93 0.74 -9.54 -6.18
CA ALA A 93 2.13 -9.43 -5.71
C ALA A 93 2.21 -8.85 -4.29
N VAL A 94 1.30 -7.93 -3.93
CA VAL A 94 1.23 -7.34 -2.58
C VAL A 94 1.06 -8.42 -1.52
N GLY A 95 0.03 -9.25 -1.67
CA GLY A 95 -0.26 -10.35 -0.75
C GLY A 95 0.84 -11.39 -0.72
N MET A 96 1.48 -11.69 -1.86
CA MET A 96 2.66 -12.57 -1.89
C MET A 96 3.80 -12.03 -1.03
N ILE A 97 4.14 -10.74 -1.20
CA ILE A 97 5.22 -10.09 -0.45
C ILE A 97 4.88 -10.05 1.05
N ASP A 98 3.65 -9.69 1.41
CA ASP A 98 3.21 -9.64 2.80
C ASP A 98 3.25 -11.02 3.45
N ARG A 99 2.79 -12.08 2.76
CA ARG A 99 2.89 -13.47 3.25
C ARG A 99 4.33 -13.90 3.48
N LYS A 100 5.25 -13.49 2.60
CA LYS A 100 6.66 -13.88 2.68
C LYS A 100 7.44 -13.13 3.77
N ILE A 101 7.12 -11.85 4.00
CA ILE A 101 7.86 -10.99 4.94
C ILE A 101 7.23 -11.02 6.34
N LEU A 102 5.91 -10.83 6.44
CA LEU A 102 5.20 -10.79 7.73
C LEU A 102 4.84 -12.19 8.22
N GLY A 103 4.72 -13.16 7.30
CA GLY A 103 4.28 -14.51 7.61
C GLY A 103 2.76 -14.60 7.75
N MET A 104 2.21 -15.76 7.38
CA MET A 104 0.76 -16.03 7.32
C MET A 104 0.00 -15.75 8.63
N GLN A 105 0.65 -15.93 9.78
CA GLN A 105 0.06 -15.73 11.11
C GLN A 105 -0.20 -14.25 11.44
N HIS A 106 0.53 -13.32 10.83
CA HIS A 106 0.37 -11.89 11.05
C HIS A 106 -0.63 -11.24 10.08
N LEU A 107 -1.10 -11.99 9.07
CA LEU A 107 -2.08 -11.50 8.12
C LEU A 107 -3.50 -11.56 8.72
N TYR A 108 -4.35 -10.65 8.28
CA TYR A 108 -5.72 -10.57 8.79
C TYR A 108 -6.54 -11.78 8.32
N GLY A 109 -7.03 -12.58 9.28
CA GLY A 109 -7.79 -13.81 8.99
C GLY A 109 -9.22 -13.59 8.50
N ARG A 110 -9.74 -12.36 8.55
CA ARG A 110 -11.09 -12.00 8.06
C ARG A 110 -11.01 -10.90 6.99
N PRO A 111 -10.49 -11.22 5.80
CA PRO A 111 -10.22 -10.22 4.77
C PRO A 111 -11.51 -9.59 4.23
N VAL A 112 -11.41 -8.34 3.74
CA VAL A 112 -12.58 -7.60 3.21
C VAL A 112 -13.21 -8.30 2.00
N TYR A 113 -12.41 -8.97 1.16
CA TYR A 113 -12.93 -9.73 0.03
C TYR A 113 -13.78 -10.94 0.43
N ALA A 114 -13.77 -11.37 1.70
CA ALA A 114 -14.68 -12.41 2.18
C ALA A 114 -16.16 -12.00 2.02
N ARG A 115 -16.44 -10.69 1.97
CA ARG A 115 -17.77 -10.12 1.73
C ARG A 115 -18.14 -9.99 0.26
N SER A 116 -17.24 -10.33 -0.66
CA SER A 116 -17.50 -10.26 -2.09
C SER A 116 -18.50 -11.32 -2.53
N GLN A 117 -19.20 -11.08 -3.64
CA GLN A 117 -20.16 -12.02 -4.21
C GLN A 117 -19.55 -13.40 -4.53
N GLN A 118 -18.24 -13.48 -4.74
CA GLN A 118 -17.53 -14.74 -4.99
C GLN A 118 -17.31 -15.56 -3.71
N CYS A 119 -17.34 -14.90 -2.54
CA CYS A 119 -16.98 -15.48 -1.26
C CYS A 119 -18.11 -15.48 -0.23
N SER A 120 -19.21 -14.75 -0.47
CA SER A 120 -20.35 -14.67 0.43
C SER A 120 -21.66 -14.71 -0.36
N ILE A 121 -22.54 -15.65 0.02
CA ILE A 121 -23.92 -15.72 -0.50
C ILE A 121 -24.71 -14.46 -0.14
N ASP A 122 -24.46 -13.90 1.04
CA ASP A 122 -25.17 -12.71 1.55
C ASP A 122 -24.44 -11.40 1.21
N SER A 123 -23.58 -11.40 0.17
CA SER A 123 -22.85 -10.20 -0.26
C SER A 123 -23.81 -9.00 -0.43
N PRO A 124 -23.50 -7.81 0.12
CA PRO A 124 -22.20 -7.37 0.66
C PRO A 124 -21.96 -7.67 2.15
N GLN A 125 -22.82 -8.42 2.82
CA GLN A 125 -22.64 -8.85 4.20
C GLN A 125 -21.76 -10.11 4.29
N ASN A 126 -21.24 -10.38 5.49
CA ASN A 126 -20.62 -11.67 5.77
C ASN A 126 -21.71 -12.73 5.81
N GLY A 127 -21.59 -13.74 4.97
CA GLY A 127 -22.50 -14.86 4.87
C GLY A 127 -21.72 -16.17 4.72
N PRO A 128 -22.43 -17.29 4.55
CA PRO A 128 -21.81 -18.58 4.27
C PRO A 128 -21.09 -18.57 2.92
N LEU A 129 -20.04 -19.40 2.84
CA LEU A 129 -19.25 -19.56 1.62
C LEU A 129 -20.11 -20.25 0.54
N PRO A 130 -20.19 -19.71 -0.70
CA PRO A 130 -20.88 -20.40 -1.77
C PRO A 130 -20.22 -21.74 -2.10
N PRO A 131 -20.97 -22.74 -2.61
CA PRO A 131 -20.44 -24.08 -2.90
C PRO A 131 -19.30 -24.06 -3.94
N ASP A 132 -19.35 -23.12 -4.89
CA ASP A 132 -18.34 -22.94 -5.94
C ASP A 132 -17.30 -21.85 -5.61
N ALA A 133 -17.13 -21.52 -4.32
CA ALA A 133 -16.20 -20.47 -3.92
C ALA A 133 -14.74 -20.85 -4.25
N PRO A 134 -13.94 -19.91 -4.78
CA PRO A 134 -12.54 -20.16 -5.03
C PRO A 134 -11.75 -20.36 -3.73
N SER A 135 -10.68 -21.16 -3.79
CA SER A 135 -9.89 -21.55 -2.62
C SER A 135 -9.21 -20.38 -1.89
N TRP A 136 -9.06 -19.22 -2.53
CA TRP A 136 -8.50 -18.02 -1.90
C TRP A 136 -9.52 -17.24 -1.07
N CYS A 137 -10.82 -17.55 -1.10
CA CYS A 137 -11.82 -16.79 -0.34
C CYS A 137 -11.60 -16.81 1.19
N GLN A 138 -11.01 -17.89 1.71
CA GLN A 138 -10.68 -18.04 3.13
C GLN A 138 -9.20 -17.74 3.43
N ALA A 139 -8.43 -17.30 2.43
CA ALA A 139 -7.04 -16.94 2.61
C ALA A 139 -6.92 -15.76 3.59
N PRO A 140 -5.89 -15.74 4.44
CA PRO A 140 -5.56 -14.52 5.18
C PRO A 140 -4.96 -13.48 4.22
N PHE A 141 -5.32 -12.22 4.41
CA PHE A 141 -4.84 -11.10 3.62
C PHE A 141 -4.79 -9.83 4.47
N ASP A 142 -3.66 -9.14 4.47
CA ASP A 142 -3.54 -7.84 5.10
C ASP A 142 -3.73 -6.75 4.02
N PRO A 143 -4.91 -6.11 3.90
CA PRO A 143 -5.11 -5.02 2.93
C PRO A 143 -4.22 -3.83 3.20
N GLU A 144 -3.66 -3.80 4.40
CA GLU A 144 -3.00 -2.68 4.95
C GLU A 144 -1.48 -2.92 4.77
N GLY A 145 -0.93 -4.14 4.77
CA GLY A 145 0.35 -4.60 4.17
C GLY A 145 1.66 -3.77 4.22
N LEU A 146 2.79 -4.35 3.80
CA LEU A 146 4.06 -3.61 3.66
C LEU A 146 3.99 -2.65 2.46
N LEU A 147 3.59 -3.17 1.29
CA LEU A 147 3.57 -2.41 0.04
C LEU A 147 2.54 -1.26 0.07
N SER A 148 1.40 -1.45 0.73
CA SER A 148 0.39 -0.39 0.90
C SER A 148 0.92 0.74 1.79
N SER A 149 1.75 0.44 2.79
CA SER A 149 2.44 1.47 3.61
C SER A 149 3.45 2.30 2.79
N VAL A 150 4.10 1.69 1.80
CA VAL A 150 5.00 2.42 0.87
C VAL A 150 4.22 3.45 0.06
N MET A 151 3.02 3.09 -0.41
CA MET A 151 2.17 4.05 -1.13
C MET A 151 1.62 5.16 -0.22
N ALA A 152 1.38 4.88 1.06
CA ALA A 152 1.05 5.92 2.03
C ALA A 152 2.19 6.95 2.17
N ILE A 153 3.45 6.50 2.24
CA ILE A 153 4.63 7.38 2.25
C ILE A 153 4.69 8.26 0.99
N VAL A 154 4.52 7.67 -0.19
CA VAL A 154 4.50 8.41 -1.47
C VAL A 154 3.41 9.48 -1.46
N THR A 155 2.22 9.13 -0.99
CA THR A 155 1.09 10.07 -0.92
C THR A 155 1.36 11.20 0.06
N CYS A 156 1.96 10.92 1.21
CA CYS A 156 2.42 11.94 2.16
C CYS A 156 3.48 12.86 1.54
N LEU A 157 4.44 12.33 0.79
CA LEU A 157 5.44 13.14 0.08
C LEU A 157 4.79 14.08 -0.93
N ILE A 158 3.83 13.59 -1.72
CA ILE A 158 3.08 14.42 -2.68
C ILE A 158 2.28 15.51 -1.96
N GLY A 159 1.56 15.15 -0.89
CA GLY A 159 0.81 16.10 -0.07
C GLY A 159 1.70 17.20 0.52
N LEU A 160 2.90 16.85 0.98
CA LEU A 160 3.89 17.81 1.46
C LEU A 160 4.31 18.79 0.36
N GLN A 161 4.52 18.33 -0.88
CA GLN A 161 4.85 19.22 -2.00
C GLN A 161 3.73 20.22 -2.28
N TYR A 162 2.47 19.76 -2.32
CA TYR A 162 1.34 20.66 -2.46
C TYR A 162 1.24 21.67 -1.31
N GLY A 163 1.52 21.24 -0.08
CA GLY A 163 1.59 22.13 1.08
C GLY A 163 2.60 23.26 0.92
N HIS A 164 3.83 22.94 0.48
CA HIS A 164 4.87 23.95 0.22
C HIS A 164 4.46 24.94 -0.87
N ILE A 165 3.84 24.44 -1.94
CA ILE A 165 3.34 25.27 -3.04
C ILE A 165 2.29 26.26 -2.52
N ILE A 166 1.28 25.78 -1.78
CA ILE A 166 0.18 26.61 -1.27
C ILE A 166 0.72 27.72 -0.35
N VAL A 167 1.59 27.40 0.60
CA VAL A 167 2.15 28.39 1.54
C VAL A 167 2.97 29.44 0.78
N HIS A 168 3.79 29.02 -0.19
CA HIS A 168 4.59 29.95 -0.98
C HIS A 168 3.72 30.92 -1.80
N PHE A 169 2.64 30.45 -2.43
CA PHE A 169 1.71 31.31 -3.16
C PHE A 169 0.87 32.21 -2.25
N GLN A 170 0.45 31.74 -1.07
CA GLN A 170 -0.25 32.59 -0.09
C GLN A 170 0.65 33.72 0.43
N VAL A 171 1.90 33.42 0.78
CA VAL A 171 2.85 34.41 1.30
C VAL A 171 3.21 35.46 0.23
N LYS A 172 3.46 35.05 -1.02
CA LYS A 172 3.71 35.99 -2.12
C LYS A 172 2.49 36.84 -2.47
N CYS A 173 1.28 36.28 -2.41
CA CYS A 173 0.05 37.04 -2.63
C CYS A 173 -0.15 38.11 -1.54
N LEU A 174 0.07 37.76 -0.27
CA LEU A 174 0.02 38.70 0.86
C LEU A 174 1.04 39.83 0.73
N LEU A 175 2.28 39.52 0.31
CA LEU A 175 3.33 40.52 0.08
C LEU A 175 3.08 41.41 -1.15
N SER A 176 2.28 40.97 -2.13
CA SER A 176 1.92 41.77 -3.30
C SER A 176 0.74 42.72 -3.05
N ILE A 177 0.04 42.56 -1.93
CA ILE A 177 -1.11 43.40 -1.53
C ILE A 177 -0.67 44.58 -0.65
N TRP A 178 0.56 44.54 -0.11
CA TRP A 178 1.20 45.61 0.67
C TRP A 178 2.29 46.30 -0.14
#